data_AF-A0A4V1S6Z7-F1
#
_entry.id   AF-A0A4V1S6Z7-F1
#
_cell.length_a   1.000
_cell.length_b   1.000
_cell.length_c   1.000
_cell.angle_alpha   90.00
_cell.angle_beta   90.00
_cell.angle_gamma   90.00
#
_symmetry.space_group_name_H-M   'P 1'
#
loop_
_entity.id
_entity.type
_entity.pdbx_description
1 polymer ?
#
loop_
_entity_poly.entity_id
_entity_poly.type
_entity_poly.pdbx_seq_one_letter_code
_entity_poly.pdbx_strand_id
1 'polypeptide(L)'
;MKPFRKSIFPVALLGFVVMAALGWNLDGSAGSFAGKTEGAPRSTRSSSREAGSARHLPPDVEKRLAPFRAARDEDGRMRAAIGLASTIPVSDIAAWLDGAWFSQRNGVSGTLFHKILLDRWKREDPQAFFEWSMKNRSGDAYNFLVTLSTTDPQRALDFFKSHPNAGFELNLLKGLSRDYPDLVLRRLAEMAGDVSTSRYRYLTGELFGQLALQSPDALEAALDSLPAGLRAEAEQRLAGARMTTDFPGELKKLLENPDGLTRFSEIISRDASLREKLPAELAGLPAAWKAEIARYAENFIGGKDPEAWLRTDLEAAGFSGDQAAVIRRAALGPLLVTNPADAIRHLREMNVQREERDNILSNAMFELREDPEKSAALVALLEDDADKEVASRSMKIHSDRALPDIKDPDEWLEKVSAYDLGKEWPHAQVAMLEQWGPEKIAVLSRKFGSMPDGAKAPLAKVLATVIGIDPALKGQAVRYLVTHPDDGPPVINPDPFAEPESQDPVARGIKLATSYTHNIAASDPVAASQWLSSLPAGDARWWASKNLHGLWSGYDPEAADAWLKSLPGTEQDQIRQIRRK
;
A
#
# COMPACT_ATOMS: atom_id res chain seq x y z
N MET A 1 -56.29 11.78 -15.75
CA MET A 1 -54.82 11.56 -15.72
C MET A 1 -54.55 10.47 -14.70
N LYS A 2 -54.03 9.31 -15.15
CA LYS A 2 -53.79 8.09 -14.34
C LYS A 2 -52.27 7.91 -14.12
N PRO A 3 -51.83 7.39 -12.96
CA PRO A 3 -50.43 7.07 -12.71
C PRO A 3 -50.07 5.67 -13.26
N PHE A 4 -48.88 5.52 -13.86
CA PHE A 4 -48.38 4.25 -14.35
C PHE A 4 -47.28 3.68 -13.42
N ARG A 5 -47.56 2.51 -12.84
CA ARG A 5 -46.59 1.55 -12.27
C ARG A 5 -45.90 0.76 -13.40
N LYS A 6 -44.58 0.53 -13.31
CA LYS A 6 -43.85 -0.66 -13.82
C LYS A 6 -42.56 -0.82 -12.98
N SER A 7 -42.46 -1.82 -12.09
CA SER A 7 -42.03 -3.24 -12.26
C SER A 7 -40.50 -3.43 -12.29
N ILE A 8 -40.02 -4.16 -11.28
CA ILE A 8 -38.65 -4.65 -11.02
C ILE A 8 -38.46 -6.01 -11.73
N PHE A 9 -37.31 -6.27 -12.38
CA PHE A 9 -36.54 -7.55 -12.45
C PHE A 9 -35.22 -7.31 -13.24
N PRO A 10 -34.12 -8.07 -13.00
CA PRO A 10 -32.73 -7.63 -13.20
C PRO A 10 -32.08 -8.13 -14.51
N VAL A 11 -31.09 -7.37 -14.99
CA VAL A 11 -30.20 -7.69 -16.11
C VAL A 11 -28.92 -8.34 -15.56
N ALA A 12 -28.83 -9.65 -15.67
CA ALA A 12 -27.59 -10.44 -15.54
C ALA A 12 -27.53 -11.39 -16.74
N LEU A 13 -26.32 -11.65 -17.27
CA LEU A 13 -25.99 -12.29 -18.55
C LEU A 13 -26.18 -11.43 -19.81
N LEU A 14 -25.18 -10.61 -20.18
CA LEU A 14 -24.90 -10.32 -21.61
C LEU A 14 -23.56 -9.63 -21.91
N GLY A 15 -22.50 -9.93 -21.16
CA GLY A 15 -21.22 -9.25 -21.37
C GLY A 15 -20.00 -10.15 -21.19
N PHE A 16 -19.86 -11.25 -21.95
CA PHE A 16 -18.54 -11.91 -22.10
C PHE A 16 -18.49 -12.99 -23.23
N VAL A 17 -18.63 -12.60 -24.50
CA VAL A 17 -18.40 -13.55 -25.64
C VAL A 17 -17.32 -13.07 -26.64
N VAL A 18 -16.65 -11.93 -26.47
CA VAL A 18 -15.83 -11.37 -27.57
C VAL A 18 -14.30 -11.55 -27.46
N MET A 19 -13.72 -12.05 -26.36
CA MET A 19 -12.24 -12.10 -26.22
C MET A 19 -11.65 -13.51 -26.14
N ALA A 20 -12.05 -14.41 -27.04
CA ALA A 20 -11.47 -15.76 -27.15
C ALA A 20 -11.02 -16.15 -28.57
N ALA A 21 -10.72 -15.17 -29.44
CA ALA A 21 -10.42 -15.44 -30.85
C ALA A 21 -8.98 -15.16 -31.30
N LEU A 22 -8.05 -14.74 -30.44
CA LEU A 22 -6.67 -14.46 -30.88
C LEU A 22 -5.65 -14.91 -29.83
N GLY A 23 -4.89 -15.97 -30.13
CA GLY A 23 -3.54 -16.10 -29.58
C GLY A 23 -3.05 -17.45 -29.09
N TRP A 24 -3.56 -18.61 -29.55
CA TRP A 24 -2.88 -19.89 -29.35
C TRP A 24 -2.43 -20.47 -30.70
N ASN A 25 -1.12 -20.46 -30.93
CA ASN A 25 -0.45 -21.37 -31.85
C ASN A 25 1.01 -21.48 -31.40
N LEU A 26 1.41 -22.65 -30.91
CA LEU A 26 2.64 -23.37 -31.29
C LEU A 26 2.75 -24.67 -30.47
N ASP A 27 3.12 -25.71 -31.20
CA ASP A 27 3.04 -27.14 -30.96
C ASP A 27 4.37 -27.71 -30.45
N GLY A 28 4.41 -28.95 -29.95
CA GLY A 28 5.63 -29.77 -29.99
C GLY A 28 6.04 -30.65 -28.80
N SER A 29 5.48 -31.85 -28.75
CA SER A 29 6.14 -33.14 -28.41
C SER A 29 6.37 -33.60 -26.95
N ALA A 30 5.96 -34.86 -26.72
CA ALA A 30 6.09 -35.68 -25.53
C ALA A 30 7.30 -36.63 -25.61
N GLY A 31 7.78 -37.10 -24.46
CA GLY A 31 8.71 -38.24 -24.37
C GLY A 31 8.69 -38.88 -22.98
N SER A 32 8.22 -40.13 -22.89
CA SER A 32 8.12 -40.95 -21.68
C SER A 32 9.45 -41.61 -21.30
N PHE A 33 9.62 -42.02 -20.03
CA PHE A 33 10.24 -43.33 -19.73
C PHE A 33 9.73 -43.91 -18.39
N ALA A 34 9.37 -45.19 -18.42
CA ALA A 34 8.94 -46.02 -17.29
C ALA A 34 10.07 -46.99 -16.88
N GLY A 35 10.06 -47.42 -15.61
CA GLY A 35 10.89 -48.54 -15.12
C GLY A 35 10.46 -49.01 -13.72
N LYS A 36 9.93 -50.24 -13.64
CA LYS A 36 9.50 -50.99 -12.44
C LYS A 36 10.64 -51.88 -11.90
N THR A 37 10.61 -52.19 -10.58
CA THR A 37 10.57 -53.54 -9.91
C THR A 37 10.85 -53.36 -8.40
N GLU A 38 9.96 -53.65 -7.44
CA GLU A 38 9.44 -54.93 -6.85
C GLU A 38 10.39 -55.72 -5.92
N GLY A 39 9.97 -55.93 -4.65
CA GLY A 39 10.57 -56.86 -3.67
C GLY A 39 10.17 -56.61 -2.20
N ALA A 40 9.16 -57.32 -1.67
CA ALA A 40 8.63 -57.28 -0.29
C ALA A 40 9.19 -58.45 0.59
N PRO A 41 8.71 -58.77 1.83
CA PRO A 41 8.02 -58.01 2.89
C PRO A 41 8.62 -58.25 4.32
N ARG A 42 8.35 -57.39 5.32
CA ARG A 42 8.22 -57.82 6.74
C ARG A 42 7.14 -57.03 7.47
N SER A 43 6.23 -57.78 8.10
CA SER A 43 5.04 -57.31 8.81
C SER A 43 5.31 -57.17 10.31
N THR A 44 4.92 -56.05 10.90
CA THR A 44 4.41 -55.99 12.29
C THR A 44 3.16 -55.11 12.30
N ARG A 45 2.03 -55.73 12.68
CA ARG A 45 0.68 -55.13 12.80
C ARG A 45 0.69 -53.90 13.73
N SER A 46 0.32 -52.74 13.21
CA SER A 46 -1.02 -52.12 13.31
C SER A 46 -1.33 -51.44 14.65
N SER A 47 -0.97 -50.17 14.78
CA SER A 47 -1.94 -49.16 15.23
C SER A 47 -2.23 -48.26 14.01
N SER A 48 -3.42 -48.41 13.48
CA SER A 48 -3.91 -47.79 12.25
C SER A 48 -4.09 -46.28 12.42
N ARG A 49 -3.12 -45.51 11.92
CA ARG A 49 -3.37 -44.19 11.34
C ARG A 49 -3.09 -44.31 9.85
N GLU A 50 -4.16 -44.24 9.07
CA GLU A 50 -4.18 -44.47 7.64
C GLU A 50 -3.21 -43.55 6.90
N ALA A 51 -2.43 -44.18 6.03
CA ALA A 51 -1.67 -43.54 4.98
C ALA A 51 -2.61 -42.74 4.06
N GLY A 52 -2.13 -41.61 3.52
CA GLY A 52 -2.91 -40.68 2.72
C GLY A 52 -3.72 -41.35 1.62
N SER A 53 -5.05 -41.28 1.73
CA SER A 53 -5.96 -41.71 0.66
C SER A 53 -5.96 -40.67 -0.46
N ALA A 54 -5.89 -41.11 -1.71
CA ALA A 54 -6.57 -40.41 -2.80
C ALA A 54 -7.95 -39.98 -2.30
N ARG A 55 -8.32 -38.69 -2.38
CA ARG A 55 -9.63 -38.23 -1.87
C ARG A 55 -10.71 -39.13 -2.46
N HIS A 56 -11.34 -39.94 -1.62
CA HIS A 56 -12.38 -40.89 -2.01
C HIS A 56 -13.46 -40.11 -2.77
N LEU A 57 -13.76 -40.52 -4.01
CA LEU A 57 -14.89 -39.98 -4.75
C LEU A 57 -16.16 -40.68 -4.22
N PRO A 58 -17.04 -39.99 -3.49
CA PRO A 58 -18.23 -40.62 -2.94
C PRO A 58 -19.12 -41.22 -4.05
N PRO A 59 -19.77 -42.38 -3.86
CA PRO A 59 -20.59 -43.02 -4.89
C PRO A 59 -21.71 -42.13 -5.44
N ASP A 60 -22.26 -41.25 -4.59
CA ASP A 60 -23.28 -40.28 -4.97
C ASP A 60 -22.71 -39.16 -5.87
N VAL A 61 -21.49 -38.69 -5.60
CA VAL A 61 -20.76 -37.72 -6.43
C VAL A 61 -20.42 -38.35 -7.78
N GLU A 62 -19.97 -39.61 -7.80
CA GLU A 62 -19.71 -40.34 -9.04
C GLU A 62 -20.95 -40.46 -9.91
N LYS A 63 -22.10 -40.82 -9.32
CA LYS A 63 -23.38 -40.89 -10.03
C LYS A 63 -23.78 -39.53 -10.61
N ARG A 64 -23.55 -38.45 -9.89
CA ARG A 64 -23.84 -37.08 -10.34
C ARG A 64 -22.93 -36.61 -11.47
N LEU A 65 -21.70 -37.14 -11.58
CA LEU A 65 -20.76 -36.84 -12.66
C LEU A 65 -20.97 -37.65 -13.94
N ALA A 66 -21.79 -38.71 -13.90
CA ALA A 66 -22.03 -39.58 -15.06
C ALA A 66 -22.49 -38.83 -16.33
N PRO A 67 -23.41 -37.84 -16.28
CA PRO A 67 -23.81 -37.09 -17.47
C PRO A 67 -22.66 -36.31 -18.11
N PHE A 68 -21.77 -35.74 -17.30
CA PHE A 68 -20.58 -35.04 -17.79
C PHE A 68 -19.59 -36.00 -18.46
N ARG A 69 -19.34 -37.17 -17.84
CA ARG A 69 -18.43 -38.20 -18.39
C ARG A 69 -18.96 -38.81 -19.71
N ALA A 70 -20.27 -38.84 -19.90
CA ALA A 70 -20.91 -39.36 -21.11
C ALA A 70 -20.95 -38.36 -22.28
N ALA A 71 -20.70 -37.07 -22.03
CA ALA A 71 -20.75 -36.03 -23.06
C ALA A 71 -19.58 -36.14 -24.05
N ARG A 72 -19.89 -36.11 -25.35
CA ARG A 72 -18.90 -36.31 -26.43
C ARG A 72 -18.28 -35.02 -26.95
N ASP A 73 -18.94 -33.89 -26.73
CA ASP A 73 -18.53 -32.55 -27.17
C ASP A 73 -18.51 -31.55 -25.99
N GLU A 74 -17.89 -30.39 -26.20
CA GLU A 74 -17.75 -29.38 -25.14
C GLU A 74 -19.10 -28.73 -24.78
N ASP A 75 -20.02 -28.58 -25.74
CA ASP A 75 -21.38 -28.07 -25.49
C ASP A 75 -22.22 -29.00 -24.61
N GLY A 76 -22.09 -30.32 -24.78
CA GLY A 76 -22.69 -31.32 -23.90
C GLY A 76 -22.07 -31.29 -22.51
N ARG A 77 -20.74 -31.11 -22.42
CA ARG A 77 -20.02 -30.98 -21.15
C ARG A 77 -20.41 -29.73 -20.38
N MET A 78 -20.53 -28.58 -21.05
CA MET A 78 -20.97 -27.33 -20.43
C MET A 78 -22.42 -27.43 -19.94
N ARG A 79 -23.33 -28.00 -20.73
CA ARG A 79 -24.72 -28.23 -20.31
C ARG A 79 -24.82 -29.16 -19.10
N ALA A 80 -24.04 -30.24 -19.08
CA ALA A 80 -23.96 -31.16 -17.94
C ALA A 80 -23.40 -30.45 -16.69
N ALA A 81 -22.37 -29.62 -16.84
CA ALA A 81 -21.77 -28.85 -15.75
C ALA A 81 -22.74 -27.80 -15.17
N ILE A 82 -23.49 -27.07 -16.00
CA ILE A 82 -24.54 -26.13 -15.57
C ILE A 82 -25.64 -26.90 -14.80
N GLY A 83 -26.12 -28.01 -15.35
CA GLY A 83 -27.14 -28.84 -14.71
C GLY A 83 -26.69 -29.39 -13.36
N LEU A 84 -25.43 -29.83 -13.27
CA LEU A 84 -24.84 -30.28 -12.02
C LEU A 84 -24.74 -29.15 -11.00
N ALA A 85 -24.16 -28.00 -11.38
CA ALA A 85 -24.02 -26.84 -10.51
C ALA A 85 -25.37 -26.32 -9.98
N SER A 86 -26.44 -26.48 -10.76
CA SER A 86 -27.80 -26.04 -10.40
C SER A 86 -28.54 -27.00 -9.46
N THR A 87 -28.04 -28.25 -9.30
CA THR A 87 -28.74 -29.31 -8.55
C THR A 87 -28.02 -29.76 -7.29
N ILE A 88 -26.82 -29.24 -7.02
CA ILE A 88 -26.11 -29.45 -5.75
C ILE A 88 -26.83 -28.65 -4.64
N PRO A 89 -27.19 -29.30 -3.51
CA PRO A 89 -27.70 -28.60 -2.32
C PRO A 89 -26.66 -27.61 -1.79
N VAL A 90 -27.11 -26.44 -1.31
CA VAL A 90 -26.21 -25.39 -0.81
C VAL A 90 -25.34 -25.84 0.36
N SER A 91 -25.89 -26.69 1.24
CA SER A 91 -25.16 -27.31 2.35
C SER A 91 -23.96 -28.15 1.90
N ASP A 92 -23.98 -28.66 0.67
CA ASP A 92 -22.97 -29.59 0.17
C ASP A 92 -21.89 -28.88 -0.65
N ILE A 93 -22.08 -27.59 -0.97
CA ILE A 93 -21.16 -26.82 -1.82
C ILE A 93 -19.75 -26.81 -1.23
N ALA A 94 -19.61 -26.59 0.08
CA ALA A 94 -18.34 -26.63 0.78
C ALA A 94 -17.61 -27.96 0.54
N ALA A 95 -18.31 -29.08 0.68
CA ALA A 95 -17.76 -30.42 0.48
C ALA A 95 -17.35 -30.66 -0.97
N TRP A 96 -18.14 -30.16 -1.93
CA TRP A 96 -17.80 -30.23 -3.36
C TRP A 96 -16.54 -29.44 -3.70
N LEU A 97 -16.36 -28.26 -3.12
CA LEU A 97 -15.19 -27.41 -3.34
C LEU A 97 -13.96 -27.95 -2.60
N ASP A 98 -14.07 -28.30 -1.32
CA ASP A 98 -13.00 -28.89 -0.51
C ASP A 98 -12.54 -30.24 -1.06
N GLY A 99 -13.50 -31.03 -1.57
CA GLY A 99 -13.25 -32.32 -2.20
C GLY A 99 -12.57 -32.21 -3.57
N ALA A 100 -12.64 -31.03 -4.21
CA ALA A 100 -12.23 -30.79 -5.59
C ALA A 100 -12.80 -31.82 -6.59
N TRP A 101 -14.00 -32.36 -6.32
CA TRP A 101 -14.59 -33.46 -7.08
C TRP A 101 -14.98 -33.07 -8.51
N PHE A 102 -15.26 -31.79 -8.74
CA PHE A 102 -15.43 -31.20 -10.06
C PHE A 102 -14.94 -29.74 -10.00
N SER A 103 -13.83 -29.45 -10.66
CA SER A 103 -13.06 -28.21 -10.43
C SER A 103 -12.61 -27.58 -11.74
N GLN A 104 -11.92 -26.43 -11.65
CA GLN A 104 -11.37 -25.74 -12.83
C GLN A 104 -10.40 -26.61 -13.66
N ARG A 105 -9.87 -27.70 -13.07
CA ARG A 105 -9.08 -28.73 -13.78
C ARG A 105 -9.86 -29.46 -14.87
N ASN A 106 -11.19 -29.39 -14.87
CA ASN A 106 -12.07 -29.96 -15.89
C ASN A 106 -12.28 -29.02 -17.10
N GLY A 107 -11.42 -28.02 -17.29
CA GLY A 107 -11.49 -27.07 -18.39
C GLY A 107 -12.64 -26.07 -18.23
N VAL A 108 -13.11 -25.51 -19.35
CA VAL A 108 -14.14 -24.45 -19.38
C VAL A 108 -15.39 -24.84 -18.61
N SER A 109 -15.83 -26.10 -18.75
CA SER A 109 -16.99 -26.64 -18.03
C SER A 109 -16.81 -26.67 -16.50
N GLY A 110 -15.59 -26.97 -16.03
CA GLY A 110 -15.24 -26.94 -14.61
C GLY A 110 -15.18 -25.53 -14.02
N THR A 111 -14.64 -24.59 -14.77
CA THR A 111 -14.64 -23.15 -14.41
C THR A 111 -16.06 -22.60 -14.34
N LEU A 112 -16.90 -22.95 -15.32
CA LEU A 112 -18.31 -22.55 -15.37
C LEU A 112 -19.09 -23.10 -14.18
N PHE A 113 -18.90 -24.38 -13.86
CA PHE A 113 -19.50 -25.01 -12.69
C PHE A 113 -19.11 -24.29 -11.40
N HIS A 114 -17.82 -24.04 -11.20
CA HIS A 114 -17.30 -23.38 -10.01
C HIS A 114 -17.93 -22.00 -9.84
N LYS A 115 -17.96 -21.20 -10.91
CA LYS A 115 -18.57 -19.87 -10.90
C LYS A 115 -20.05 -19.91 -10.53
N ILE A 116 -20.83 -20.81 -11.14
CA ILE A 116 -22.27 -20.95 -10.84
C ILE A 116 -22.49 -21.36 -9.38
N LEU A 117 -21.66 -22.26 -8.84
CA LEU A 117 -21.73 -22.68 -7.45
C LEU A 117 -21.43 -21.54 -6.48
N LEU A 118 -20.36 -20.78 -6.70
CA LEU A 118 -20.04 -19.65 -5.84
C LEU A 118 -21.14 -18.58 -5.91
N ASP A 119 -21.65 -18.26 -7.10
CA ASP A 119 -22.73 -17.28 -7.28
C ASP A 119 -24.06 -17.75 -6.65
N ARG A 120 -24.34 -19.05 -6.66
CA ARG A 120 -25.49 -19.63 -5.92
C ARG A 120 -25.25 -19.60 -4.43
N TRP A 121 -24.08 -20.01 -3.96
CA TRP A 121 -23.76 -20.07 -2.54
C TRP A 121 -23.82 -18.69 -1.90
N LYS A 122 -23.24 -17.67 -2.56
CA LYS A 122 -23.32 -16.25 -2.17
C LYS A 122 -24.77 -15.77 -1.99
N ARG A 123 -25.72 -16.28 -2.77
CA ARG A 123 -27.14 -15.88 -2.72
C ARG A 123 -27.96 -16.69 -1.73
N GLU A 124 -27.74 -18.00 -1.68
CA GLU A 124 -28.58 -18.95 -0.93
C GLU A 124 -28.09 -19.16 0.51
N ASP A 125 -26.77 -19.14 0.75
CA ASP A 125 -26.16 -19.20 2.09
C ASP A 125 -24.85 -18.37 2.15
N PRO A 126 -24.99 -17.03 2.18
CA PRO A 126 -23.84 -16.11 2.22
C PRO A 126 -22.92 -16.30 3.43
N GLN A 127 -23.44 -16.78 4.57
CA GLN A 127 -22.63 -16.96 5.78
C GLN A 127 -21.67 -18.13 5.63
N ALA A 128 -22.16 -19.31 5.25
CA ALA A 128 -21.31 -20.48 5.05
C ALA A 128 -20.30 -20.27 3.92
N PHE A 129 -20.71 -19.56 2.85
CA PHE A 129 -19.82 -19.17 1.75
C PHE A 129 -18.63 -18.34 2.24
N PHE A 130 -18.89 -17.36 3.11
CA PHE A 130 -17.85 -16.47 3.60
C PHE A 130 -16.91 -17.16 4.61
N GLU A 131 -17.46 -17.92 5.55
CA GLU A 131 -16.68 -18.72 6.51
C GLU A 131 -15.73 -19.68 5.76
N TRP A 132 -16.24 -20.34 4.72
CA TRP A 132 -15.44 -21.20 3.84
C TRP A 132 -14.38 -20.39 3.08
N SER A 133 -14.74 -19.22 2.54
CA SER A 133 -13.82 -18.39 1.76
C SER A 133 -12.69 -17.80 2.61
N MET A 134 -12.94 -17.44 3.87
CA MET A 134 -11.91 -17.01 4.82
C MET A 134 -10.99 -18.15 5.26
N LYS A 135 -11.58 -19.30 5.62
CA LYS A 135 -10.83 -20.51 5.98
C LYS A 135 -9.85 -20.90 4.87
N ASN A 136 -10.25 -20.73 3.61
CA ASN A 136 -9.47 -21.08 2.43
C ASN A 136 -8.75 -19.86 1.79
N ARG A 137 -8.77 -18.69 2.43
CA ARG A 137 -8.23 -17.40 1.95
C ARG A 137 -8.52 -17.09 0.47
N SER A 138 -9.74 -17.38 0.03
CA SER A 138 -10.21 -17.03 -1.31
C SER A 138 -10.33 -15.52 -1.47
N GLY A 139 -9.91 -14.98 -2.62
CA GLY A 139 -10.13 -13.59 -3.01
C GLY A 139 -11.63 -13.22 -3.12
N ASP A 140 -12.52 -14.21 -3.21
CA ASP A 140 -13.96 -13.98 -3.19
C ASP A 140 -14.50 -13.52 -1.84
N ALA A 141 -13.79 -13.78 -0.73
CA ALA A 141 -14.15 -13.26 0.59
C ALA A 141 -14.18 -11.71 0.54
N TYR A 142 -13.13 -11.10 0.00
CA TYR A 142 -13.05 -9.64 -0.10
C TYR A 142 -14.18 -9.05 -0.95
N ASN A 143 -14.43 -9.61 -2.14
CA ASN A 143 -15.50 -9.15 -3.03
C ASN A 143 -16.90 -9.34 -2.40
N PHE A 144 -17.09 -10.42 -1.64
CA PHE A 144 -18.31 -10.64 -0.89
C PHE A 144 -18.49 -9.62 0.23
N LEU A 145 -17.46 -9.29 1.01
CA LEU A 145 -17.58 -8.26 2.06
C LEU A 145 -17.91 -6.88 1.50
N VAL A 146 -17.35 -6.51 0.35
CA VAL A 146 -17.71 -5.26 -0.35
C VAL A 146 -19.16 -5.28 -0.83
N THR A 147 -19.63 -6.42 -1.34
CA THR A 147 -21.03 -6.57 -1.75
C THR A 147 -21.97 -6.57 -0.55
N LEU A 148 -21.58 -7.23 0.54
CA LEU A 148 -22.37 -7.31 1.75
C LEU A 148 -22.44 -5.95 2.43
N SER A 149 -21.35 -5.19 2.50
CA SER A 149 -21.37 -3.87 3.11
C SER A 149 -22.20 -2.85 2.33
N THR A 150 -22.33 -3.02 1.01
CA THR A 150 -23.21 -2.17 0.18
C THR A 150 -24.68 -2.57 0.27
N THR A 151 -24.99 -3.83 0.57
CA THR A 151 -26.37 -4.36 0.58
C THR A 151 -26.96 -4.51 1.98
N ASP A 152 -26.16 -4.90 2.96
CA ASP A 152 -26.50 -5.10 4.36
C ASP A 152 -25.27 -4.80 5.27
N PRO A 153 -25.00 -3.51 5.53
CA PRO A 153 -23.88 -3.08 6.37
C PRO A 153 -23.88 -3.71 7.76
N GLN A 154 -25.04 -3.87 8.40
CA GLN A 154 -25.14 -4.44 9.74
C GLN A 154 -24.64 -5.89 9.75
N ARG A 155 -25.07 -6.69 8.76
CA ARG A 155 -24.62 -8.07 8.62
C ARG A 155 -23.12 -8.17 8.34
N ALA A 156 -22.54 -7.22 7.61
CA ALA A 156 -21.09 -7.15 7.41
C ALA A 156 -20.34 -6.86 8.73
N LEU A 157 -20.90 -6.07 9.63
CA LEU A 157 -20.28 -5.78 10.93
C LEU A 157 -20.48 -6.90 11.95
N ASP A 158 -21.67 -7.51 12.00
CA ASP A 158 -21.94 -8.69 12.84
C ASP A 158 -21.00 -9.86 12.47
N PHE A 159 -20.64 -9.93 11.20
CA PHE A 159 -19.62 -10.85 10.73
C PHE A 159 -18.27 -10.61 11.43
N PHE A 160 -17.73 -9.38 11.43
CA PHE A 160 -16.45 -9.09 12.08
C PHE A 160 -16.48 -9.27 13.61
N LYS A 161 -17.65 -9.15 14.25
CA LYS A 161 -17.82 -9.52 15.68
C LYS A 161 -17.49 -10.99 15.93
N SER A 162 -17.87 -11.87 15.02
CA SER A 162 -17.58 -13.30 15.11
C SER A 162 -16.19 -13.68 14.56
N HIS A 163 -15.58 -12.81 13.75
CA HIS A 163 -14.27 -13.03 13.12
C HIS A 163 -13.40 -11.75 13.16
N PRO A 164 -12.80 -11.42 14.32
CA PRO A 164 -12.12 -10.15 14.51
C PRO A 164 -10.95 -9.93 13.55
N ASN A 165 -10.98 -8.81 12.81
CA ASN A 165 -9.86 -8.34 12.01
C ASN A 165 -9.91 -6.81 11.90
N ALA A 166 -9.34 -6.13 12.90
CA ALA A 166 -9.45 -4.68 13.05
C ALA A 166 -8.96 -3.88 11.82
N GLY A 167 -7.92 -4.37 11.12
CA GLY A 167 -7.40 -3.69 9.94
C GLY A 167 -8.37 -3.69 8.76
N PHE A 168 -8.98 -4.84 8.46
CA PHE A 168 -9.97 -4.94 7.39
C PHE A 168 -11.28 -4.25 7.76
N GLU A 169 -11.71 -4.41 9.01
CA GLU A 169 -12.93 -3.80 9.52
C GLU A 169 -12.85 -2.26 9.49
N LEU A 170 -11.72 -1.65 9.87
CA LEU A 170 -11.54 -0.19 9.78
C LEU A 170 -11.64 0.33 8.34
N ASN A 171 -11.12 -0.40 7.35
CA ASN A 171 -11.27 -0.03 5.94
C ASN A 171 -12.73 -0.14 5.48
N LEU A 172 -13.46 -1.15 5.96
CA LEU A 172 -14.89 -1.28 5.71
C LEU A 172 -15.66 -0.09 6.31
N LEU A 173 -15.39 0.24 7.58
CA LEU A 173 -16.01 1.35 8.28
C LEU A 173 -15.74 2.69 7.58
N LYS A 174 -14.55 2.88 7.01
CA LYS A 174 -14.23 4.05 6.17
C LYS A 174 -15.16 4.15 4.96
N GLY A 175 -15.39 3.04 4.25
CA GLY A 175 -16.33 2.99 3.12
C GLY A 175 -17.78 3.28 3.53
N LEU A 176 -18.19 2.86 4.73
CA LEU A 176 -19.55 3.03 5.24
C LEU A 176 -19.81 4.40 5.89
N SER A 177 -18.76 5.13 6.28
CA SER A 177 -18.86 6.34 7.11
C SER A 177 -19.74 7.45 6.52
N ARG A 178 -19.84 7.53 5.20
CA ARG A 178 -20.67 8.51 4.50
C ARG A 178 -22.17 8.22 4.65
N ASP A 179 -22.56 6.97 4.39
CA ASP A 179 -23.98 6.60 4.28
C ASP A 179 -24.55 6.07 5.61
N TYR A 180 -23.68 5.58 6.50
CA TYR A 180 -24.06 4.93 7.76
C TYR A 180 -23.23 5.41 8.97
N PRO A 181 -23.15 6.72 9.26
CA PRO A 181 -22.26 7.25 10.31
C PRO A 181 -22.57 6.71 11.71
N ASP A 182 -23.85 6.61 12.10
CA ASP A 182 -24.25 6.10 13.43
C ASP A 182 -23.88 4.63 13.64
N LEU A 183 -23.94 3.84 12.56
CA LEU A 183 -23.55 2.44 12.59
C LEU A 183 -22.03 2.31 12.75
N VAL A 184 -21.30 3.13 12.00
CA VAL A 184 -19.83 3.17 12.06
C VAL A 184 -19.34 3.59 13.44
N LEU A 185 -19.91 4.65 14.01
CA LEU A 185 -19.53 5.19 15.32
C LEU A 185 -19.78 4.18 16.45
N ARG A 186 -20.95 3.53 16.46
CA ARG A 186 -21.25 2.46 17.43
C ARG A 186 -20.24 1.33 17.32
N ARG A 187 -19.92 0.90 16.09
CA ARG A 187 -18.98 -0.21 15.91
C ARG A 187 -17.56 0.17 16.32
N LEU A 188 -17.11 1.38 15.99
CA LEU A 188 -15.81 1.88 16.40
C LEU A 188 -15.67 1.95 17.93
N ALA A 189 -16.74 2.35 18.64
CA ALA A 189 -16.78 2.35 20.10
C ALA A 189 -16.64 0.93 20.68
N GLU A 190 -17.32 -0.06 20.09
CA GLU A 190 -17.19 -1.48 20.49
C GLU A 190 -15.77 -2.03 20.26
N MET A 191 -15.08 -1.56 19.21
CA MET A 191 -13.73 -2.01 18.82
C MET A 191 -12.60 -1.34 19.60
N ALA A 192 -12.89 -0.42 20.52
CA ALA A 192 -11.90 0.50 21.08
C ALA A 192 -10.67 -0.19 21.70
N GLY A 193 -10.82 -1.38 22.28
CA GLY A 193 -9.69 -2.16 22.81
C GLY A 193 -8.64 -2.52 21.75
N ASP A 194 -9.07 -2.84 20.54
CA ASP A 194 -8.20 -3.27 19.45
C ASP A 194 -7.63 -2.08 18.66
N VAL A 195 -8.46 -1.07 18.42
CA VAL A 195 -8.11 0.07 17.53
C VAL A 195 -7.37 1.21 18.24
N SER A 196 -7.31 1.20 19.58
CA SER A 196 -6.55 2.20 20.35
C SER A 196 -5.02 1.96 20.33
N THR A 197 -4.55 0.88 19.71
CA THR A 197 -3.12 0.58 19.59
C THR A 197 -2.42 1.51 18.59
N SER A 198 -1.10 1.71 18.77
CA SER A 198 -0.28 2.52 17.84
C SER A 198 -0.38 2.05 16.40
N ARG A 199 -0.63 0.75 16.18
CA ARG A 199 -0.81 0.12 14.87
C ARG A 199 -1.96 0.72 14.05
N TYR A 200 -3.05 1.12 14.68
CA TYR A 200 -4.28 1.55 13.99
C TYR A 200 -4.62 3.03 14.16
N ARG A 201 -3.76 3.79 14.85
CA ARG A 201 -3.96 5.22 15.11
C ARG A 201 -4.18 6.03 13.84
N TYR A 202 -3.40 5.77 12.79
CA TYR A 202 -3.53 6.46 11.51
C TYR A 202 -4.90 6.23 10.85
N LEU A 203 -5.31 4.96 10.69
CA LEU A 203 -6.59 4.60 10.08
C LEU A 203 -7.79 5.13 10.87
N THR A 204 -7.70 5.10 12.19
CA THR A 204 -8.75 5.61 13.08
C THR A 204 -8.87 7.13 12.99
N GLY A 205 -7.74 7.85 12.95
CA GLY A 205 -7.73 9.31 12.76
C GLY A 205 -8.27 9.75 11.39
N GLU A 206 -7.95 9.00 10.34
CA GLU A 206 -8.54 9.19 8.99
C GLU A 206 -10.07 9.03 9.00
N LEU A 207 -10.57 7.98 9.66
CA LEU A 207 -12.00 7.72 9.78
C LEU A 207 -12.71 8.86 10.53
N PHE A 208 -12.17 9.31 11.66
CA PHE A 208 -12.72 10.46 12.38
C PHE A 208 -12.66 11.76 11.58
N GLY A 209 -11.58 11.99 10.83
CA GLY A 209 -11.49 13.14 9.92
C GLY A 209 -12.60 13.12 8.86
N GLN A 210 -12.86 11.96 8.26
CA GLN A 210 -13.93 11.81 7.29
C GLN A 210 -15.32 12.01 7.91
N LEU A 211 -15.58 11.42 9.08
CA LEU A 211 -16.83 11.59 9.81
C LEU A 211 -17.06 13.04 10.23
N ALA A 212 -16.02 13.73 10.69
CA ALA A 212 -16.11 15.14 11.08
C ALA A 212 -16.49 16.05 9.90
N LEU A 213 -16.01 15.76 8.69
CA LEU A 213 -16.33 16.53 7.49
C LEU A 213 -17.69 16.18 6.88
N GLN A 214 -18.07 14.90 6.90
CA GLN A 214 -19.27 14.41 6.19
C GLN A 214 -20.51 14.35 7.09
N SER A 215 -20.33 14.06 8.37
CA SER A 215 -21.40 13.77 9.34
C SER A 215 -21.08 14.34 10.74
N PRO A 216 -20.78 15.65 10.87
CA PRO A 216 -20.34 16.25 12.13
C PRO A 216 -21.36 16.09 13.27
N ASP A 217 -22.66 16.19 12.99
CA ASP A 217 -23.72 16.07 14.00
C ASP A 217 -23.79 14.65 14.58
N ALA A 218 -23.62 13.63 13.74
CA ALA A 218 -23.57 12.24 14.16
C ALA A 218 -22.32 11.97 15.02
N LEU A 219 -21.16 12.50 14.61
CA LEU A 219 -19.92 12.40 15.37
C LEU A 219 -20.06 13.09 16.74
N GLU A 220 -20.65 14.28 16.79
CA GLU A 220 -20.92 15.00 18.05
C GLU A 220 -21.83 14.20 18.98
N ALA A 221 -22.94 13.69 18.47
CA ALA A 221 -23.88 12.89 19.25
C ALA A 221 -23.24 11.61 19.83
N ALA A 222 -22.20 11.08 19.18
CA ALA A 222 -21.50 9.90 19.62
C ALA A 222 -20.37 10.17 20.64
N LEU A 223 -19.93 11.41 20.84
CA LEU A 223 -18.74 11.72 21.67
C LEU A 223 -18.79 11.14 23.08
N ASP A 224 -19.95 11.20 23.74
CA ASP A 224 -20.12 10.69 25.11
C ASP A 224 -20.12 9.16 25.18
N SER A 225 -20.35 8.48 24.06
CA SER A 225 -20.28 7.02 23.97
C SER A 225 -18.87 6.51 23.63
N LEU A 226 -17.96 7.40 23.21
CA LEU A 226 -16.60 7.02 22.82
C LEU A 226 -15.69 6.89 24.05
N PRO A 227 -14.83 5.85 24.10
CA PRO A 227 -13.78 5.74 25.10
C PRO A 227 -12.80 6.92 25.03
N ALA A 228 -12.21 7.30 26.17
CA ALA A 228 -11.44 8.54 26.31
C ALA A 228 -10.39 8.78 25.21
N GLY A 229 -9.63 7.75 24.83
CA GLY A 229 -8.62 7.84 23.78
C GLY A 229 -9.20 8.12 22.38
N LEU A 230 -10.36 7.56 22.07
CA LEU A 230 -11.05 7.80 20.80
C LEU A 230 -11.83 9.12 20.82
N ARG A 231 -12.42 9.47 21.97
CA ARG A 231 -13.14 10.72 22.18
C ARG A 231 -12.24 11.93 21.93
N ALA A 232 -11.01 11.92 22.46
CA ALA A 232 -10.09 13.03 22.27
C ALA A 232 -9.74 13.28 20.78
N GLU A 233 -9.45 12.21 20.02
CA GLU A 233 -9.20 12.31 18.58
C GLU A 233 -10.48 12.77 17.84
N ALA A 234 -11.65 12.23 18.18
CA ALA A 234 -12.93 12.63 17.59
C ALA A 234 -13.25 14.12 17.81
N GLU A 235 -13.12 14.60 19.05
CA GLU A 235 -13.30 16.02 19.41
C GLU A 235 -12.36 16.91 18.61
N GLN A 236 -11.10 16.51 18.47
CA GLN A 236 -10.10 17.26 17.73
C GLN A 236 -10.44 17.34 16.24
N ARG A 237 -10.86 16.23 15.63
CA ARG A 237 -11.29 16.21 14.21
C ARG A 237 -12.54 17.05 13.99
N LEU A 238 -13.50 16.96 14.91
CA LEU A 238 -14.72 17.74 14.87
C LEU A 238 -14.45 19.25 14.97
N ALA A 239 -13.60 19.67 15.91
CA ALA A 239 -13.18 21.06 16.05
C ALA A 239 -12.51 21.59 14.77
N GLY A 240 -11.58 20.81 14.18
CA GLY A 240 -10.94 21.17 12.91
C GLY A 240 -11.94 21.33 11.76
N ALA A 241 -12.87 20.39 11.61
CA ALA A 241 -13.91 20.46 10.58
C ALA A 241 -14.80 21.70 10.78
N ARG A 242 -15.23 22.00 12.02
CA ARG A 242 -16.07 23.17 12.32
C ARG A 242 -15.34 24.48 12.06
N MET A 243 -14.04 24.56 12.32
CA MET A 243 -13.21 25.74 11.99
C MET A 243 -13.18 26.06 10.49
N THR A 244 -13.42 25.08 9.61
CA THR A 244 -13.56 25.34 8.18
C THR A 244 -14.82 26.17 7.87
N THR A 245 -15.88 26.00 8.67
CA THR A 245 -17.18 26.66 8.51
C THR A 245 -17.39 27.90 9.38
N ASP A 246 -17.00 27.85 10.66
CA ASP A 246 -17.13 28.93 11.66
C ASP A 246 -15.82 29.05 12.43
N PHE A 247 -14.84 29.71 11.81
CA PHE A 247 -13.51 29.87 12.41
C PHE A 247 -13.55 30.71 13.70
N PRO A 248 -14.19 31.90 13.74
CA PRO A 248 -14.17 32.73 14.96
C PRO A 248 -14.92 32.08 16.13
N GLY A 249 -16.06 31.45 15.86
CA GLY A 249 -16.86 30.78 16.89
C GLY A 249 -16.13 29.60 17.53
N GLU A 250 -15.50 28.75 16.72
CA GLU A 250 -14.71 27.61 17.23
C GLU A 250 -13.40 28.04 17.89
N LEU A 251 -12.72 29.06 17.36
CA LEU A 251 -11.53 29.62 18.00
C LEU A 251 -11.86 30.11 19.41
N LYS A 252 -12.98 30.82 19.59
CA LYS A 252 -13.42 31.27 20.91
C LYS A 252 -13.58 30.12 21.90
N LYS A 253 -14.17 28.99 21.49
CA LYS A 253 -14.31 27.79 22.33
C LYS A 253 -12.95 27.22 22.75
N LEU A 254 -11.96 27.24 21.84
CA LEU A 254 -10.60 26.83 22.17
C LEU A 254 -9.92 27.79 23.16
N LEU A 255 -10.15 29.10 23.04
CA LEU A 255 -9.58 30.09 23.96
C LEU A 255 -10.09 29.91 25.41
N GLU A 256 -11.31 29.39 25.57
CA GLU A 256 -11.91 29.06 26.88
C GLU A 256 -11.35 27.77 27.50
N ASN A 257 -10.59 26.97 26.73
CA ASN A 257 -10.03 25.69 27.15
C ASN A 257 -8.54 25.86 27.58
N PRO A 258 -8.12 25.34 28.75
CA PRO A 258 -6.72 25.36 29.18
C PRO A 258 -5.73 24.77 28.17
N ASP A 259 -6.13 23.71 27.45
CA ASP A 259 -5.30 23.05 26.42
C ASP A 259 -5.55 23.58 25.01
N GLY A 260 -6.28 24.70 24.89
CA GLY A 260 -6.75 25.24 23.62
C GLY A 260 -5.65 25.54 22.60
N LEU A 261 -4.51 26.05 23.06
CA LEU A 261 -3.38 26.39 22.20
C LEU A 261 -2.79 25.15 21.53
N THR A 262 -2.59 24.08 22.31
CA THR A 262 -2.08 22.80 21.82
C THR A 262 -3.05 22.22 20.80
N ARG A 263 -4.35 22.17 21.14
CA ARG A 263 -5.38 21.68 20.22
C ARG A 263 -5.45 22.49 18.94
N PHE A 264 -5.38 23.82 19.03
CA PHE A 264 -5.38 24.70 17.86
C PHE A 264 -4.16 24.45 16.96
N SER A 265 -2.97 24.34 17.55
CA SER A 265 -1.71 24.09 16.84
C SER A 265 -1.75 22.76 16.08
N GLU A 266 -2.32 21.72 16.70
CA GLU A 266 -2.51 20.42 16.04
C GLU A 266 -3.59 20.45 14.95
N ILE A 267 -4.62 21.29 15.06
CA ILE A 267 -5.64 21.47 14.02
C ILE A 267 -5.02 22.13 12.79
N ILE A 268 -4.34 23.27 12.96
CA ILE A 268 -3.75 24.02 11.83
C ILE A 268 -2.53 23.33 11.21
N SER A 269 -1.90 22.37 11.91
CA SER A 269 -0.84 21.55 11.33
C SER A 269 -1.38 20.52 10.34
N ARG A 270 -2.62 20.05 10.56
CA ARG A 270 -3.32 19.10 9.69
C ARG A 270 -4.05 19.78 8.53
N ASP A 271 -4.59 20.97 8.77
CA ASP A 271 -5.23 21.79 7.74
C ASP A 271 -4.60 23.19 7.71
N ALA A 272 -3.63 23.34 6.81
CA ALA A 272 -2.91 24.59 6.64
C ALA A 272 -3.81 25.74 6.12
N SER A 273 -4.96 25.46 5.51
CA SER A 273 -5.86 26.51 5.02
C SER A 273 -6.46 27.35 6.16
N LEU A 274 -6.56 26.78 7.37
CA LEU A 274 -7.05 27.48 8.55
C LEU A 274 -6.10 28.60 9.01
N ARG A 275 -4.82 28.53 8.65
CA ARG A 275 -3.81 29.56 8.97
C ARG A 275 -4.11 30.89 8.29
N GLU A 276 -4.72 30.86 7.11
CA GLU A 276 -5.10 32.05 6.34
C GLU A 276 -6.17 32.90 7.06
N LYS A 277 -6.95 32.28 7.95
CA LYS A 277 -8.02 32.95 8.70
C LYS A 277 -7.53 33.62 9.98
N LEU A 278 -6.35 33.24 10.47
CA LEU A 278 -5.82 33.68 11.77
C LEU A 278 -5.52 35.19 11.86
N PRO A 279 -5.00 35.89 10.83
CA PRO A 279 -4.68 37.32 10.92
C PRO A 279 -5.85 38.20 11.41
N ALA A 280 -7.08 37.86 11.01
CA ALA A 280 -8.28 38.60 11.40
C ALA A 280 -8.63 38.47 12.89
N GLU A 281 -8.17 37.41 13.56
CA GLU A 281 -8.54 37.09 14.94
C GLU A 281 -7.45 37.48 15.97
N LEU A 282 -6.30 37.98 15.51
CA LEU A 282 -5.12 38.22 16.34
C LEU A 282 -5.37 39.14 17.54
N ALA A 283 -6.20 40.17 17.37
CA ALA A 283 -6.51 41.12 18.44
C ALA A 283 -7.17 40.43 19.65
N GLY A 284 -8.01 39.42 19.41
CA GLY A 284 -8.74 38.67 20.44
C GLY A 284 -7.91 37.61 21.17
N LEU A 285 -6.66 37.36 20.76
CA LEU A 285 -5.86 36.29 21.33
C LEU A 285 -5.24 36.65 22.71
N PRO A 286 -5.15 35.69 23.65
CA PRO A 286 -4.41 35.86 24.90
C PRO A 286 -2.91 36.10 24.68
N ALA A 287 -2.26 36.78 25.63
CA ALA A 287 -0.82 37.05 25.57
C ALA A 287 0.05 35.78 25.44
N ALA A 288 -0.35 34.68 26.08
CA ALA A 288 0.35 33.39 25.97
C ALA A 288 0.32 32.83 24.54
N TRP A 289 -0.82 32.92 23.86
CA TRP A 289 -0.94 32.49 22.46
C TRP A 289 -0.15 33.39 21.52
N LYS A 290 -0.18 34.71 21.75
CA LYS A 290 0.64 35.68 20.99
C LYS A 290 2.13 35.40 21.13
N ALA A 291 2.59 35.08 22.34
CA ALA A 291 3.98 34.70 22.57
C ALA A 291 4.36 33.41 21.82
N GLU A 292 3.47 32.41 21.79
CA GLU A 292 3.71 31.16 21.06
C GLU A 292 3.72 31.38 19.54
N ILE A 293 2.78 32.17 19.02
CA ILE A 293 2.75 32.56 17.61
C ILE A 293 4.03 33.28 17.23
N ALA A 294 4.51 34.22 18.05
CA ALA A 294 5.77 34.90 17.77
C ALA A 294 6.98 33.95 17.83
N ARG A 295 6.98 33.00 18.77
CA ARG A 295 8.07 32.02 18.94
C ARG A 295 8.15 31.02 17.79
N TYR A 296 7.01 30.59 17.25
CA TYR A 296 6.91 29.59 16.19
C TYR A 296 6.12 30.11 14.99
N ALA A 297 6.40 31.33 14.56
CA ALA A 297 5.62 32.05 13.54
C ALA A 297 5.45 31.23 12.25
N GLU A 298 6.47 30.49 11.83
CA GLU A 298 6.42 29.60 10.65
C GLU A 298 5.34 28.51 10.71
N ASN A 299 4.94 28.07 11.91
CA ASN A 299 3.86 27.08 12.07
C ASN A 299 2.47 27.70 11.90
N PHE A 300 2.34 29.01 12.12
CA PHE A 300 1.08 29.75 12.06
C PHE A 300 0.92 30.55 10.77
N ILE A 301 2.02 30.86 10.10
CA ILE A 301 2.06 31.53 8.81
C ILE A 301 2.11 30.44 7.74
N GLY A 302 1.08 30.39 6.91
CA GLY A 302 1.00 29.41 5.83
C GLY A 302 -0.26 29.62 5.00
N GLY A 303 -0.35 28.93 3.87
CA GLY A 303 -1.42 29.11 2.89
C GLY A 303 -1.04 30.10 1.78
N LYS A 304 -2.02 30.49 0.97
CA LYS A 304 -1.85 31.27 -0.26
C LYS A 304 -1.69 32.78 -0.03
N ASP A 305 -2.01 33.29 1.17
CA ASP A 305 -1.97 34.72 1.50
C ASP A 305 -1.10 35.02 2.75
N PRO A 306 0.24 34.82 2.68
CA PRO A 306 1.14 35.25 3.73
C PRO A 306 1.18 36.78 3.89
N GLU A 307 0.78 37.54 2.87
CA GLU A 307 0.75 39.01 2.87
C GLU A 307 -0.23 39.58 3.91
N ALA A 308 -1.28 38.82 4.26
CA ALA A 308 -2.20 39.20 5.34
C ALA A 308 -1.48 39.49 6.67
N TRP A 309 -0.39 38.77 6.98
CA TRP A 309 0.40 38.99 8.19
C TRP A 309 1.24 40.26 8.14
N LEU A 310 1.60 40.75 6.95
CA LEU A 310 2.30 42.03 6.77
C LEU A 310 1.35 43.22 6.82
N ARG A 311 0.14 43.06 6.27
CA ARG A 311 -0.91 44.09 6.26
C ARG A 311 -1.56 44.32 7.62
N THR A 312 -1.53 43.32 8.50
CA THR A 312 -2.15 43.41 9.83
C THR A 312 -1.34 44.30 10.75
N ASP A 313 -2.02 45.21 11.45
CA ASP A 313 -1.40 46.00 12.53
C ASP A 313 -1.20 45.11 13.77
N LEU A 314 -0.06 44.41 13.79
CA LEU A 314 0.30 43.48 14.87
C LEU A 314 0.44 44.19 16.22
N GLU A 315 0.87 45.44 16.26
CA GLU A 315 1.03 46.18 17.52
C GLU A 315 -0.34 46.61 18.06
N ALA A 316 -1.25 47.06 17.20
CA ALA A 316 -2.65 47.29 17.60
C ALA A 316 -3.35 45.98 18.00
N ALA A 317 -2.97 44.84 17.41
CA ALA A 317 -3.40 43.52 17.85
C ALA A 317 -2.75 43.07 19.17
N GLY A 318 -1.84 43.85 19.75
CA GLY A 318 -1.26 43.61 21.08
C GLY A 318 0.00 42.75 21.10
N PHE A 319 0.71 42.61 19.97
CA PHE A 319 2.07 42.08 19.95
C PHE A 319 3.07 43.18 20.33
N SER A 320 4.21 42.80 20.94
CA SER A 320 5.32 43.75 21.11
C SER A 320 5.99 44.04 19.76
N GLY A 321 6.75 45.14 19.67
CA GLY A 321 7.53 45.46 18.47
C GLY A 321 8.48 44.33 18.04
N ASP A 322 9.13 43.68 19.00
CA ASP A 322 10.00 42.53 18.75
C ASP A 322 9.23 41.33 18.19
N GLN A 323 8.07 41.01 18.78
CA GLN A 323 7.21 39.93 18.30
C GLN A 323 6.70 40.22 16.89
N ALA A 324 6.24 41.44 16.64
CA ALA A 324 5.77 41.88 15.33
C ALA A 324 6.89 41.80 14.29
N ALA A 325 8.13 42.16 14.64
CA ALA A 325 9.28 42.03 13.76
C ALA A 325 9.58 40.56 13.40
N VAL A 326 9.54 39.65 14.37
CA VAL A 326 9.74 38.20 14.13
C VAL A 326 8.66 37.66 13.19
N ILE A 327 7.38 37.96 13.45
CA ILE A 327 6.25 37.50 12.64
C ILE A 327 6.36 38.02 11.20
N ARG A 328 6.66 39.32 11.02
CA ARG A 328 6.84 39.92 9.70
C ARG A 328 7.98 39.26 8.93
N ARG A 329 9.12 38.96 9.58
CA ARG A 329 10.23 38.25 8.94
C ARG A 329 9.85 36.84 8.51
N ALA A 330 9.15 36.09 9.37
CA ALA A 330 8.70 34.74 9.05
C ALA A 330 7.72 34.71 7.85
N ALA A 331 6.96 35.78 7.62
CA ALA A 331 6.07 35.88 6.45
C ALA A 331 6.80 36.09 5.11
N LEU A 332 8.05 36.56 5.11
CA LEU A 332 8.79 36.87 3.89
C LEU A 332 9.13 35.64 3.06
N GLY A 333 9.45 34.50 3.71
CA GLY A 333 9.76 33.25 3.01
C GLY A 333 8.61 32.75 2.13
N PRO A 334 7.42 32.50 2.71
CA PRO A 334 6.23 32.16 1.92
C PRO A 334 5.85 33.23 0.90
N LEU A 335 6.03 34.53 1.23
CA LEU A 335 5.74 35.62 0.30
C LEU A 335 6.68 35.64 -0.91
N LEU A 336 7.95 35.21 -0.78
CA LEU A 336 8.84 35.06 -1.93
C LEU A 336 8.32 34.03 -2.95
N VAL A 337 7.55 33.04 -2.50
CA VAL A 337 6.96 32.00 -3.34
C VAL A 337 5.70 32.52 -4.06
N THR A 338 4.87 33.31 -3.38
CA THR A 338 3.57 33.76 -3.90
C THR A 338 3.60 35.14 -4.56
N ASN A 339 4.42 36.07 -4.06
CA ASN A 339 4.55 37.46 -4.52
C ASN A 339 6.00 37.96 -4.32
N PRO A 340 6.96 37.50 -5.16
CA PRO A 340 8.39 37.75 -4.96
C PRO A 340 8.78 39.23 -5.01
N ALA A 341 8.12 40.03 -5.84
CA ALA A 341 8.43 41.46 -5.98
C ALA A 341 8.18 42.21 -4.66
N ASP A 342 7.06 41.92 -3.99
CA ASP A 342 6.71 42.58 -2.75
C ASP A 342 7.55 42.08 -1.57
N ALA A 343 7.85 40.78 -1.53
CA ALA A 343 8.77 40.21 -0.54
C ALA A 343 10.17 40.83 -0.62
N ILE A 344 10.72 41.03 -1.82
CA ILE A 344 12.04 41.67 -2.03
C ILE A 344 12.02 43.14 -1.57
N ARG A 345 10.91 43.85 -1.80
CA ARG A 345 10.73 45.21 -1.25
C ARG A 345 10.80 45.19 0.27
N HIS A 346 10.06 44.30 0.93
CA HIS A 346 10.06 44.19 2.39
C HIS A 346 11.40 43.73 2.98
N LEU A 347 12.11 42.79 2.34
CA LEU A 347 13.46 42.38 2.75
C LEU A 347 14.43 43.57 2.81
N ARG A 348 14.32 44.50 1.85
CA ARG A 348 15.12 45.74 1.83
C ARG A 348 14.73 46.70 2.96
N GLU A 349 13.43 46.91 3.15
CA GLU A 349 12.91 47.83 4.17
C GLU A 349 13.23 47.37 5.61
N MET A 350 13.23 46.06 5.86
CA MET A 350 13.44 45.48 7.19
C MET A 350 14.93 45.32 7.57
N ASN A 351 15.86 45.60 6.65
CA ASN A 351 17.30 45.45 6.86
C ASN A 351 17.69 44.10 7.49
N VAL A 352 17.14 43.01 6.94
CA VAL A 352 17.34 41.64 7.43
C VAL A 352 18.83 41.27 7.34
N GLN A 353 19.36 40.61 8.37
CA GLN A 353 20.77 40.19 8.42
C GLN A 353 21.09 39.21 7.30
N ARG A 354 22.34 39.20 6.81
CA ARG A 354 22.76 38.40 5.65
C ARG A 354 22.42 36.92 5.80
N GLU A 355 22.79 36.32 6.93
CA GLU A 355 22.57 34.89 7.18
C GLU A 355 21.07 34.54 7.18
N GLU A 356 20.24 35.39 7.78
CA GLU A 356 18.79 35.20 7.82
C GLU A 356 18.18 35.37 6.41
N ARG A 357 18.65 36.36 5.64
CA ARG A 357 18.25 36.57 4.23
C ARG A 357 18.62 35.37 3.35
N ASP A 358 19.80 34.81 3.54
CA ASP A 358 20.26 33.61 2.82
C ASP A 358 19.36 32.41 3.11
N ASN A 359 18.99 32.21 4.37
CA ASN A 359 18.08 31.13 4.78
C ASN A 359 16.68 31.31 4.19
N ILE A 360 16.12 32.53 4.26
CA ILE A 360 14.81 32.85 3.69
C ILE A 360 14.79 32.58 2.18
N LEU A 361 15.81 33.04 1.46
CA LEU A 361 15.91 32.84 0.01
C LEU A 361 16.15 31.37 -0.35
N SER A 362 16.99 30.66 0.39
CA SER A 362 17.24 29.22 0.17
C SER A 362 15.98 28.39 0.36
N ASN A 363 15.19 28.68 1.41
CA ASN A 363 13.91 28.00 1.66
C ASN A 363 12.90 28.30 0.54
N ALA A 364 12.78 29.55 0.09
CA ALA A 364 11.89 29.90 -1.01
C ALA A 364 12.28 29.19 -2.32
N MET A 365 13.58 29.10 -2.63
CA MET A 365 14.07 28.36 -3.79
C MET A 365 13.86 26.85 -3.67
N PHE A 366 13.92 26.30 -2.45
CA PHE A 366 13.58 24.91 -2.18
C PHE A 366 12.10 24.62 -2.46
N GLU A 367 11.19 25.50 -2.04
CA GLU A 367 9.74 25.36 -2.33
C GLU A 367 9.44 25.47 -3.83
N LEU A 368 10.13 26.36 -4.54
CA LEU A 368 9.97 26.57 -5.98
C LEU A 368 10.70 25.56 -6.87
N ARG A 369 11.39 24.56 -6.31
CA ARG A 369 12.27 23.63 -7.04
C ARG A 369 11.61 22.87 -8.20
N GLU A 370 10.32 22.56 -8.08
CA GLU A 370 9.54 21.85 -9.11
C GLU A 370 8.85 22.80 -10.09
N ASP A 371 9.02 24.13 -9.92
CA ASP A 371 8.44 25.18 -10.75
C ASP A 371 9.57 26.07 -11.33
N PRO A 372 10.19 25.64 -12.45
CA PRO A 372 11.34 26.34 -13.03
C PRO A 372 10.98 27.75 -13.52
N GLU A 373 9.73 27.98 -13.94
CA GLU A 373 9.26 29.30 -14.36
C GLU A 373 9.22 30.28 -13.19
N LYS A 374 8.61 29.88 -12.06
CA LYS A 374 8.58 30.72 -10.86
C LYS A 374 9.97 30.91 -10.22
N SER A 375 10.80 29.87 -10.23
CA SER A 375 12.19 29.97 -9.79
C SER A 375 12.97 31.00 -10.59
N ALA A 376 12.88 30.94 -11.93
CA ALA A 376 13.53 31.91 -12.81
C ALA A 376 12.97 33.33 -12.63
N ALA A 377 11.66 33.47 -12.45
CA ALA A 377 11.02 34.75 -12.18
C ALA A 377 11.51 35.38 -10.87
N LEU A 378 11.64 34.60 -9.79
CA LEU A 378 12.20 35.08 -8.53
C LEU A 378 13.66 35.53 -8.73
N VAL A 379 14.50 34.72 -9.37
CA VAL A 379 15.91 35.08 -9.63
C VAL A 379 16.03 36.37 -10.44
N ALA A 380 15.18 36.59 -11.45
CA ALA A 380 15.19 37.79 -12.28
C ALA A 380 14.85 39.07 -11.50
N LEU A 381 14.14 38.95 -10.39
CA LEU A 381 13.79 40.08 -9.51
C LEU A 381 14.88 40.40 -8.49
N LEU A 382 15.84 39.50 -8.27
CA LEU A 382 16.95 39.74 -7.34
C LEU A 382 17.93 40.76 -7.95
N GLU A 383 18.12 41.88 -7.27
CA GLU A 383 19.06 42.93 -7.69
C GLU A 383 20.49 42.64 -7.20
N ASP A 384 20.63 42.10 -5.99
CA ASP A 384 21.90 41.82 -5.29
C ASP A 384 22.58 40.55 -5.83
N ASP A 385 23.87 40.64 -6.14
CA ASP A 385 24.64 39.52 -6.70
C ASP A 385 24.84 38.38 -5.70
N ALA A 386 24.91 38.68 -4.40
CA ALA A 386 25.00 37.64 -3.37
C ALA A 386 23.68 36.84 -3.25
N ASP A 387 22.53 37.51 -3.39
CA ASP A 387 21.22 36.83 -3.45
C ASP A 387 21.11 35.96 -4.71
N LYS A 388 21.53 36.48 -5.87
CA LYS A 388 21.57 35.69 -7.11
C LYS A 388 22.46 34.47 -6.94
N GLU A 389 23.59 34.58 -6.23
CA GLU A 389 24.48 33.46 -5.95
C GLU A 389 23.79 32.41 -5.07
N VAL A 390 23.12 32.82 -3.99
CA VAL A 390 22.35 31.91 -3.11
C VAL A 390 21.24 31.21 -3.89
N ALA A 391 20.49 31.96 -4.70
CA ALA A 391 19.41 31.39 -5.50
C ALA A 391 19.94 30.43 -6.57
N SER A 392 21.03 30.78 -7.24
CA SER A 392 21.70 29.94 -8.24
C SER A 392 22.31 28.69 -7.62
N ARG A 393 22.91 28.79 -6.43
CA ARG A 393 23.45 27.66 -5.67
C ARG A 393 22.34 26.71 -5.25
N SER A 394 21.22 27.26 -4.77
CA SER A 394 20.01 26.48 -4.48
C SER A 394 19.50 25.79 -5.75
N MET A 395 19.34 26.49 -6.87
CA MET A 395 18.95 25.86 -8.15
C MET A 395 19.92 24.79 -8.59
N LYS A 396 21.24 24.97 -8.37
CA LYS A 396 22.25 23.98 -8.74
C LYS A 396 22.17 22.72 -7.88
N ILE A 397 22.03 22.86 -6.56
CA ILE A 397 21.80 21.73 -5.64
C ILE A 397 20.55 20.94 -6.06
N HIS A 398 19.54 21.61 -6.60
CA HIS A 398 18.34 20.97 -7.13
C HIS A 398 18.49 20.44 -8.56
N SER A 399 19.26 21.09 -9.45
CA SER A 399 19.54 20.59 -10.79
C SER A 399 20.45 19.37 -10.75
N ASP A 400 21.34 19.28 -9.76
CA ASP A 400 22.12 18.08 -9.47
C ASP A 400 21.20 16.93 -8.96
N ARG A 401 19.96 17.24 -8.52
CA ARG A 401 18.87 16.28 -8.28
C ARG A 401 17.91 16.10 -9.45
N ALA A 402 17.89 17.02 -10.43
CA ALA A 402 17.15 16.83 -11.66
C ALA A 402 17.75 15.62 -12.37
N LEU A 403 16.88 14.70 -12.80
CA LEU A 403 17.34 13.46 -13.42
C LEU A 403 18.20 13.82 -14.64
N PRO A 404 19.45 13.34 -14.73
CA PRO A 404 20.28 13.59 -15.90
C PRO A 404 19.52 13.09 -17.13
N ASP A 405 19.63 13.77 -18.28
CA ASP A 405 18.98 13.40 -19.54
C ASP A 405 19.63 12.15 -20.16
N ILE A 406 19.62 11.02 -19.43
CA ILE A 406 20.11 9.72 -19.89
C ILE A 406 19.02 9.08 -20.74
N LYS A 407 19.21 9.13 -22.06
CA LYS A 407 18.21 8.65 -23.02
C LYS A 407 18.23 7.13 -23.22
N ASP A 408 19.35 6.49 -22.89
CA ASP A 408 19.65 5.09 -23.20
C ASP A 408 20.16 4.30 -21.97
N PRO A 409 19.68 3.05 -21.74
CA PRO A 409 20.26 2.08 -20.81
C PRO A 409 21.80 1.98 -20.74
N ASP A 410 22.53 2.17 -21.84
CA ASP A 410 24.01 2.07 -21.83
C ASP A 410 24.68 3.16 -20.99
N GLU A 411 24.27 4.41 -21.16
CA GLU A 411 24.78 5.54 -20.38
C GLU A 411 24.36 5.42 -18.90
N TRP A 412 23.19 4.85 -18.62
CA TRP A 412 22.75 4.61 -17.25
C TRP A 412 23.64 3.57 -16.56
N LEU A 413 23.95 2.46 -17.25
CA LEU A 413 24.84 1.41 -16.75
C LEU A 413 26.24 1.97 -16.46
N GLU A 414 26.79 2.78 -17.36
CA GLU A 414 28.09 3.43 -17.18
C GLU A 414 28.09 4.33 -15.94
N LYS A 415 27.07 5.19 -15.79
CA LYS A 415 26.98 6.11 -14.65
C LYS A 415 26.83 5.37 -13.32
N VAL A 416 25.93 4.40 -13.22
CA VAL A 416 25.75 3.64 -11.96
C VAL A 416 27.00 2.83 -11.61
N SER A 417 27.71 2.30 -12.61
CA SER A 417 28.97 1.58 -12.39
C SER A 417 30.09 2.48 -11.87
N ALA A 418 30.02 3.79 -12.08
CA ALA A 418 30.99 4.77 -11.60
C ALA A 418 30.75 5.21 -10.14
N TYR A 419 29.61 4.88 -9.52
CA TYR A 419 29.32 5.28 -8.14
C TYR A 419 30.14 4.47 -7.12
N ASP A 420 30.76 5.19 -6.18
CA ASP A 420 31.25 4.61 -4.93
C ASP A 420 30.08 4.49 -3.94
N LEU A 421 29.37 3.36 -4.03
CA LEU A 421 28.22 3.04 -3.16
C LEU A 421 28.58 2.88 -1.68
N GLY A 422 29.86 3.04 -1.27
CA GLY A 422 30.24 3.17 0.14
C GLY A 422 30.15 4.60 0.66
N LYS A 423 30.09 5.59 -0.24
CA LYS A 423 30.10 7.02 0.10
C LYS A 423 28.83 7.73 -0.32
N GLU A 424 28.27 7.35 -1.47
CA GLU A 424 27.15 8.05 -2.09
C GLU A 424 26.20 7.09 -2.78
N TRP A 425 24.90 7.34 -2.63
CA TRP A 425 23.86 6.54 -3.27
C TRP A 425 23.32 7.24 -4.53
N PRO A 426 23.12 6.52 -5.65
CA PRO A 426 22.72 7.11 -6.93
C PRO A 426 21.21 7.40 -6.98
N HIS A 427 20.73 8.30 -6.11
CA HIS A 427 19.32 8.63 -5.95
C HIS A 427 18.65 9.04 -7.26
N ALA A 428 19.34 9.84 -8.09
CA ALA A 428 18.82 10.24 -9.40
C ALA A 428 18.63 9.02 -10.31
N GLN A 429 19.66 8.19 -10.51
CA GLN A 429 19.58 7.02 -11.40
C GLN A 429 18.51 6.01 -10.95
N VAL A 430 18.27 5.88 -9.64
CA VAL A 430 17.16 5.08 -9.10
C VAL A 430 15.81 5.62 -9.54
N ALA A 431 15.56 6.92 -9.34
CA ALA A 431 14.29 7.55 -9.71
C ALA A 431 14.02 7.53 -11.23
N MET A 432 15.08 7.47 -12.07
CA MET A 432 14.91 7.28 -13.51
C MET A 432 14.25 5.95 -13.88
N LEU A 433 14.52 4.87 -13.15
CA LEU A 433 14.00 3.55 -13.48
C LEU A 433 12.46 3.48 -13.38
N GLU A 434 11.86 4.26 -12.48
CA GLU A 434 10.40 4.35 -12.33
C GLU A 434 9.72 5.07 -13.51
N GLN A 435 10.46 5.91 -14.23
CA GLN A 435 9.95 6.69 -15.37
C GLN A 435 10.14 5.97 -16.71
N TRP A 436 10.93 4.90 -16.75
CA TRP A 436 11.25 4.20 -17.99
C TRP A 436 10.17 3.21 -18.38
N GLY A 437 9.76 3.27 -19.66
CA GLY A 437 8.83 2.30 -20.24
C GLY A 437 9.41 0.88 -20.34
N PRO A 438 8.57 -0.14 -20.55
CA PRO A 438 8.95 -1.56 -20.53
C PRO A 438 10.03 -1.91 -21.55
N GLU A 439 10.10 -1.22 -22.69
CA GLU A 439 11.12 -1.45 -23.72
C GLU A 439 12.54 -1.15 -23.22
N LYS A 440 12.73 -0.01 -22.54
CA LYS A 440 14.03 0.38 -21.98
C LYS A 440 14.45 -0.52 -20.85
N ILE A 441 13.50 -0.89 -19.98
CA ILE A 441 13.75 -1.82 -18.89
C ILE A 441 14.13 -3.21 -19.41
N ALA A 442 13.50 -3.68 -20.50
CA ALA A 442 13.89 -4.94 -21.14
C ALA A 442 15.31 -4.89 -21.74
N VAL A 443 15.72 -3.76 -22.33
CA VAL A 443 17.10 -3.56 -22.80
C VAL A 443 18.08 -3.59 -21.63
N LEU A 444 17.80 -2.84 -20.56
CA LEU A 444 18.62 -2.81 -19.35
C LEU A 444 18.77 -4.22 -18.75
N SER A 445 17.68 -4.97 -18.68
CA SER A 445 17.64 -6.34 -18.17
C SER A 445 18.49 -7.31 -18.99
N ARG A 446 18.40 -7.26 -20.34
CA ARG A 446 19.27 -8.07 -21.20
C ARG A 446 20.74 -7.71 -21.01
N LYS A 447 21.06 -6.42 -20.95
CA LYS A 447 22.44 -5.95 -20.77
C LYS A 447 22.99 -6.40 -19.43
N PHE A 448 22.29 -6.14 -18.33
CA PHE A 448 22.66 -6.61 -16.99
C PHE A 448 22.94 -8.12 -16.96
N GLY A 449 22.06 -8.93 -17.58
CA GLY A 449 22.25 -10.38 -17.67
C GLY A 449 23.52 -10.81 -18.43
N SER A 450 23.93 -10.05 -19.44
CA SER A 450 25.09 -10.35 -20.30
C SER A 450 26.44 -9.80 -19.81
N MET A 451 26.47 -9.00 -18.74
CA MET A 451 27.70 -8.38 -18.24
C MET A 451 28.63 -9.39 -17.52
N PRO A 452 29.94 -9.11 -17.43
CA PRO A 452 30.85 -9.84 -16.55
C PRO A 452 30.53 -9.58 -15.06
N ASP A 453 30.79 -10.56 -14.19
CA ASP A 453 30.39 -10.47 -12.78
C ASP A 453 31.04 -9.29 -12.04
N GLY A 454 32.28 -8.93 -12.34
CA GLY A 454 32.94 -7.76 -11.73
C GLY A 454 32.24 -6.42 -12.00
N ALA A 455 31.47 -6.30 -13.08
CA ALA A 455 30.71 -5.10 -13.40
C ALA A 455 29.27 -5.13 -12.84
N LYS A 456 28.78 -6.30 -12.41
CA LYS A 456 27.41 -6.47 -11.90
C LYS A 456 27.25 -6.04 -10.45
N ALA A 457 28.29 -6.12 -9.63
CA ALA A 457 28.21 -5.85 -8.20
C ALA A 457 27.53 -4.50 -7.85
N PRO A 458 28.01 -3.33 -8.34
CA PRO A 458 27.37 -2.05 -8.01
C PRO A 458 25.94 -1.96 -8.55
N LEU A 459 25.70 -2.48 -9.75
CA LEU A 459 24.39 -2.48 -10.40
C LEU A 459 23.38 -3.35 -9.64
N ALA A 460 23.80 -4.54 -9.19
CA ALA A 460 22.96 -5.47 -8.47
C ALA A 460 22.53 -4.92 -7.10
N LYS A 461 23.43 -4.21 -6.40
CA LYS A 461 23.13 -3.51 -5.14
C LYS A 461 22.01 -2.50 -5.30
N VAL A 462 22.09 -1.69 -6.36
CA VAL A 462 21.06 -0.69 -6.67
C VAL A 462 19.76 -1.40 -7.04
N LEU A 463 19.77 -2.24 -8.06
CA LEU A 463 18.56 -2.89 -8.60
C LEU A 463 17.83 -3.78 -7.57
N ALA A 464 18.53 -4.43 -6.65
CA ALA A 464 17.90 -5.28 -5.64
C ALA A 464 17.14 -4.49 -4.56
N THR A 465 17.48 -3.21 -4.35
CA THR A 465 16.92 -2.38 -3.27
C THR A 465 15.83 -1.42 -3.73
N VAL A 466 15.77 -1.08 -5.02
CA VAL A 466 14.71 -0.22 -5.58
C VAL A 466 13.33 -0.87 -5.47
N ILE A 467 12.33 -0.09 -5.11
CA ILE A 467 10.90 -0.49 -5.06
C ILE A 467 10.27 -0.15 -6.41
N GLY A 468 9.35 -0.98 -6.92
CA GLY A 468 8.56 -0.63 -8.11
C GLY A 468 9.22 -0.82 -9.47
N ILE A 469 10.42 -1.40 -9.55
CA ILE A 469 11.04 -1.79 -10.83
C ILE A 469 10.56 -3.16 -11.31
N ASP A 470 10.79 -3.47 -12.59
CA ASP A 470 10.42 -4.73 -13.22
C ASP A 470 10.87 -5.96 -12.38
N PRO A 471 9.96 -6.89 -12.07
CA PRO A 471 10.27 -8.06 -11.25
C PRO A 471 11.41 -8.90 -11.82
N ALA A 472 11.46 -9.12 -13.13
CA ALA A 472 12.49 -9.98 -13.73
C ALA A 472 13.89 -9.37 -13.60
N LEU A 473 14.02 -8.05 -13.81
CA LEU A 473 15.26 -7.31 -13.58
C LEU A 473 15.70 -7.39 -12.11
N LYS A 474 14.77 -7.12 -11.18
CA LYS A 474 15.06 -7.21 -9.73
C LYS A 474 15.47 -8.62 -9.32
N GLY A 475 14.81 -9.64 -9.84
CA GLY A 475 15.12 -11.03 -9.58
C GLY A 475 16.53 -11.43 -10.03
N GLN A 476 17.02 -10.91 -11.17
CA GLN A 476 18.39 -11.14 -11.61
C GLN A 476 19.41 -10.51 -10.66
N ALA A 477 19.16 -9.29 -10.20
CA ALA A 477 20.01 -8.58 -9.25
C ALA A 477 20.06 -9.28 -7.88
N VAL A 478 18.91 -9.67 -7.34
CA VAL A 478 18.82 -10.42 -6.07
C VAL A 478 19.56 -11.75 -6.18
N ARG A 479 19.39 -12.49 -7.28
CA ARG A 479 20.13 -13.75 -7.51
C ARG A 479 21.63 -13.53 -7.50
N TYR A 480 22.12 -12.49 -8.17
CA TYR A 480 23.55 -12.16 -8.20
C TYR A 480 24.10 -11.92 -6.79
N LEU A 481 23.40 -11.15 -5.95
CA LEU A 481 23.82 -10.85 -4.57
C LEU A 481 23.73 -12.08 -3.65
N VAL A 482 22.80 -13.00 -3.89
CA VAL A 482 22.73 -14.28 -3.17
C VAL A 482 23.94 -15.17 -3.52
N THR A 483 24.41 -15.16 -4.76
CA THR A 483 25.57 -15.96 -5.19
C THR A 483 26.91 -15.28 -4.93
N HIS A 484 26.92 -13.98 -4.64
CA HIS A 484 28.10 -13.16 -4.33
C HIS A 484 27.86 -12.37 -3.04
N PRO A 485 27.80 -13.03 -1.86
CA PRO A 485 27.43 -12.39 -0.61
C PRO A 485 28.39 -11.24 -0.23
N ASP A 486 29.68 -11.36 -0.55
CA ASP A 486 30.69 -10.31 -0.28
C ASP A 486 30.47 -9.04 -1.11
N ASP A 487 29.71 -9.14 -2.22
CA ASP A 487 29.29 -8.02 -3.06
C ASP A 487 27.97 -7.37 -2.57
N GLY A 488 27.56 -7.58 -1.31
CA GLY A 488 26.47 -6.84 -0.69
C GLY A 488 26.79 -5.34 -0.51
N PRO A 489 25.81 -4.42 -0.51
CA PRO A 489 26.11 -2.99 -0.31
C PRO A 489 26.72 -2.79 1.08
N PRO A 490 27.83 -2.05 1.25
CA PRO A 490 28.27 -1.66 2.59
C PRO A 490 27.14 -0.89 3.29
N VAL A 491 27.01 -1.04 4.60
CA VAL A 491 26.04 -0.28 5.37
C VAL A 491 26.51 1.18 5.39
N ILE A 492 25.91 2.02 4.55
CA ILE A 492 26.12 3.47 4.63
C ILE A 492 25.30 3.97 5.82
N ASN A 493 25.97 4.51 6.85
CA ASN A 493 25.39 4.86 8.15
C ASN A 493 24.73 3.68 8.88
N PRO A 494 25.52 2.81 9.54
CA PRO A 494 24.94 1.79 10.41
C PRO A 494 24.12 2.47 11.49
N ASP A 495 22.82 2.19 11.50
CA ASP A 495 21.95 2.47 12.63
C ASP A 495 22.62 1.85 13.87
N PRO A 496 23.05 2.65 14.87
CA PRO A 496 23.72 2.14 16.06
C PRO A 496 22.80 1.24 16.91
N PHE A 497 21.50 1.18 16.58
CA PHE A 497 20.50 0.33 17.21
C PHE A 497 20.10 -0.89 16.37
N ALA A 498 20.66 -1.07 15.16
CA ALA A 498 20.39 -2.26 14.35
C ALA A 498 21.10 -3.50 14.91
N GLU A 499 20.41 -4.65 14.90
CA GLU A 499 20.96 -5.91 15.41
C GLU A 499 22.21 -6.36 14.61
N PRO A 500 23.23 -6.98 15.25
CA PRO A 500 24.47 -7.41 14.57
C PRO A 500 24.25 -8.30 13.33
N GLU A 501 23.17 -9.08 13.29
CA GLU A 501 22.76 -9.93 12.16
C GLU A 501 22.41 -9.12 10.90
N SER A 502 22.16 -7.81 11.00
CA SER A 502 21.92 -6.93 9.84
C SER A 502 23.18 -6.61 9.04
N GLN A 503 24.37 -6.91 9.57
CA GLN A 503 25.67 -6.63 8.92
C GLN A 503 26.25 -7.84 8.17
N ASP A 504 25.84 -9.07 8.52
CA ASP A 504 26.29 -10.30 7.85
C ASP A 504 25.86 -10.29 6.36
N PRO A 505 26.82 -10.36 5.40
CA PRO A 505 26.50 -10.39 3.99
C PRO A 505 25.60 -11.58 3.58
N VAL A 506 25.73 -12.73 4.23
CA VAL A 506 24.90 -13.91 3.96
C VAL A 506 23.46 -13.69 4.44
N ALA A 507 23.27 -13.22 5.68
CA ALA A 507 21.94 -12.89 6.22
C ALA A 507 21.20 -11.85 5.37
N ARG A 508 21.93 -10.87 4.79
CA ARG A 508 21.34 -9.88 3.88
C ARG A 508 20.84 -10.49 2.57
N GLY A 509 21.61 -11.40 1.96
CA GLY A 509 21.17 -12.16 0.78
C GLY A 509 19.89 -12.96 1.05
N ILE A 510 19.79 -13.60 2.23
CA ILE A 510 18.59 -14.34 2.67
C ILE A 510 17.37 -13.41 2.77
N LYS A 511 17.53 -12.22 3.38
CA LYS A 511 16.46 -11.23 3.53
C LYS A 511 15.99 -10.69 2.17
N LEU A 512 16.92 -10.39 1.25
CA LEU A 512 16.61 -9.93 -0.10
C LEU A 512 15.84 -10.99 -0.89
N ALA A 513 16.31 -12.24 -0.87
CA ALA A 513 15.64 -13.35 -1.53
C ALA A 513 14.22 -13.57 -0.98
N THR A 514 14.08 -13.59 0.35
CA THR A 514 12.80 -13.76 1.03
C THR A 514 11.81 -12.64 0.68
N SER A 515 12.26 -11.38 0.72
CA SER A 515 11.42 -10.22 0.43
C SER A 515 11.00 -10.18 -1.03
N TYR A 516 11.94 -10.46 -1.95
CA TYR A 516 11.64 -10.54 -3.38
C TYR A 516 10.61 -11.63 -3.67
N THR A 517 10.84 -12.85 -3.16
CA THR A 517 9.90 -13.97 -3.31
C THR A 517 8.53 -13.65 -2.73
N HIS A 518 8.44 -13.00 -1.57
CA HIS A 518 7.17 -12.57 -1.00
C HIS A 518 6.39 -11.66 -1.95
N ASN A 519 7.06 -10.66 -2.53
CA ASN A 519 6.43 -9.69 -3.42
C ASN A 519 5.91 -10.32 -4.71
N ILE A 520 6.72 -11.17 -5.36
CA ILE A 520 6.30 -11.79 -6.63
C ILE A 520 5.31 -12.95 -6.41
N ALA A 521 5.39 -13.67 -5.30
CA ALA A 521 4.48 -14.78 -5.00
C ALA A 521 3.03 -14.33 -4.75
N ALA A 522 2.84 -13.06 -4.34
CA ALA A 522 1.51 -12.49 -4.15
C ALA A 522 0.72 -12.37 -5.46
N SER A 523 1.41 -12.21 -6.60
CA SER A 523 0.77 -12.07 -7.92
C SER A 523 1.01 -13.27 -8.84
N ASP A 524 2.19 -13.88 -8.78
CA ASP A 524 2.62 -14.98 -9.65
C ASP A 524 3.51 -15.98 -8.87
N PRO A 525 2.90 -16.91 -8.12
CA PRO A 525 3.64 -17.91 -7.38
C PRO A 525 4.38 -18.91 -8.29
N VAL A 526 3.97 -19.06 -9.55
CA VAL A 526 4.66 -19.91 -10.53
C VAL A 526 5.98 -19.25 -10.95
N ALA A 527 5.97 -17.96 -11.30
CA ALA A 527 7.20 -17.22 -11.57
C ALA A 527 8.13 -17.19 -10.34
N ALA A 528 7.57 -17.07 -9.13
CA ALA A 528 8.33 -17.18 -7.89
C ALA A 528 9.02 -18.53 -7.74
N SER A 529 8.32 -19.63 -8.05
CA SER A 529 8.88 -20.97 -8.02
C SER A 529 10.01 -21.16 -9.02
N GLN A 530 9.85 -20.65 -10.24
CA GLN A 530 10.85 -20.70 -11.30
C GLN A 530 12.11 -19.91 -10.92
N TRP A 531 11.91 -18.73 -10.33
CA TRP A 531 13.01 -17.92 -9.84
C TRP A 531 13.79 -18.62 -8.71
N LEU A 532 13.10 -19.23 -7.75
CA LEU A 532 13.73 -19.98 -6.66
C LEU A 532 14.54 -21.17 -7.16
N SER A 533 14.05 -21.87 -8.19
CA SER A 533 14.81 -22.95 -8.84
C SER A 533 16.12 -22.48 -9.46
N SER A 534 16.25 -21.18 -9.75
CA SER A 534 17.48 -20.58 -10.26
C SER A 534 18.50 -20.20 -9.18
N LEU A 535 18.13 -20.26 -7.90
CA LEU A 535 19.06 -20.04 -6.79
C LEU A 535 19.88 -21.31 -6.49
N PRO A 536 21.15 -21.18 -6.07
CA PRO A 536 21.92 -22.32 -5.56
C PRO A 536 21.25 -22.89 -4.31
N ALA A 537 21.52 -24.17 -4.02
CA ALA A 537 21.10 -24.77 -2.75
C ALA A 537 21.77 -24.06 -1.58
N GLY A 538 21.00 -23.70 -0.55
CA GLY A 538 21.48 -22.97 0.63
C GLY A 538 20.35 -22.24 1.37
N ASP A 539 20.70 -21.52 2.42
CA ASP A 539 19.74 -20.89 3.34
C ASP A 539 18.83 -19.86 2.66
N ALA A 540 19.33 -19.09 1.71
CA ALA A 540 18.54 -18.10 0.98
C ALA A 540 17.41 -18.76 0.17
N ARG A 541 17.74 -19.84 -0.54
CA ARG A 541 16.75 -20.65 -1.27
C ARG A 541 15.78 -21.31 -0.31
N TRP A 542 16.27 -21.89 0.79
CA TRP A 542 15.40 -22.52 1.79
C TRP A 542 14.39 -21.55 2.43
N TRP A 543 14.84 -20.39 2.94
CA TRP A 543 13.98 -19.39 3.57
C TRP A 543 12.98 -18.76 2.60
N ALA A 544 13.40 -18.50 1.37
CA ALA A 544 12.53 -17.96 0.34
C ALA A 544 11.52 -19.01 -0.15
N SER A 545 11.93 -20.28 -0.33
CA SER A 545 11.05 -21.43 -0.59
C SER A 545 10.02 -21.63 0.52
N LYS A 546 10.40 -21.47 1.78
CA LYS A 546 9.46 -21.49 2.92
C LYS A 546 8.41 -20.37 2.82
N ASN A 547 8.82 -19.16 2.46
CA ASN A 547 7.91 -18.03 2.30
C ASN A 547 6.97 -18.21 1.11
N LEU A 548 7.49 -18.65 -0.05
CA LEU A 548 6.66 -19.02 -1.19
C LEU A 548 5.65 -20.09 -0.78
N HIS A 549 6.10 -21.17 -0.14
CA HIS A 549 5.22 -22.22 0.32
C HIS A 549 4.12 -21.68 1.23
N GLY A 550 4.45 -20.83 2.20
CA GLY A 550 3.48 -20.27 3.15
C GLY A 550 2.44 -19.36 2.47
N LEU A 551 2.87 -18.53 1.53
CA LEU A 551 2.00 -17.63 0.77
C LEU A 551 1.15 -18.39 -0.24
N TRP A 552 1.79 -19.23 -1.06
CA TRP A 552 1.14 -20.06 -2.07
C TRP A 552 0.18 -21.04 -1.40
N SER A 553 0.54 -21.64 -0.27
CA SER A 553 -0.38 -22.49 0.50
C SER A 553 -1.57 -21.73 1.05
N GLY A 554 -1.44 -20.41 1.24
CA GLY A 554 -2.54 -19.56 1.65
C GLY A 554 -3.60 -19.43 0.56
N TYR A 555 -3.21 -19.38 -0.71
CA TYR A 555 -4.10 -19.11 -1.84
C TYR A 555 -4.45 -20.36 -2.68
N ASP A 556 -3.46 -21.24 -2.93
CA ASP A 556 -3.57 -22.50 -3.66
C ASP A 556 -2.73 -23.60 -2.96
N PRO A 557 -3.27 -24.21 -1.89
CA PRO A 557 -2.58 -25.24 -1.12
C PRO A 557 -2.22 -26.49 -1.93
N GLU A 558 -2.99 -26.80 -2.99
CA GLU A 558 -2.69 -27.97 -3.82
C GLU A 558 -1.53 -27.71 -4.78
N ALA A 559 -1.47 -26.53 -5.40
CA ALA A 559 -0.32 -26.15 -6.22
C ALA A 559 0.92 -25.93 -5.36
N ALA A 560 0.79 -25.38 -4.15
CA ALA A 560 1.89 -25.28 -3.20
C ALA A 560 2.40 -26.66 -2.75
N ASP A 561 1.50 -27.61 -2.48
CA ASP A 561 1.87 -28.99 -2.15
C ASP A 561 2.45 -29.74 -3.37
N ALA A 562 1.95 -29.49 -4.57
CA ALA A 562 2.49 -30.05 -5.81
C ALA A 562 3.89 -29.52 -6.09
N TRP A 563 4.10 -28.21 -5.91
CA TRP A 563 5.42 -27.59 -5.98
C TRP A 563 6.35 -28.14 -4.89
N LEU A 564 5.90 -28.25 -3.63
CA LEU A 564 6.67 -28.86 -2.55
C LEU A 564 7.02 -30.33 -2.84
N LYS A 565 6.17 -31.05 -3.56
CA LYS A 565 6.45 -32.43 -4.06
C LYS A 565 7.43 -32.47 -5.21
N SER A 566 7.55 -31.39 -5.98
CA SER A 566 8.53 -31.25 -7.05
C SER A 566 9.94 -30.93 -6.55
N LEU A 567 10.08 -30.45 -5.31
CA LEU A 567 11.38 -30.15 -4.71
C LEU A 567 12.17 -31.42 -4.36
N PRO A 568 13.52 -31.37 -4.38
CA PRO A 568 14.36 -32.45 -3.88
C PRO A 568 14.01 -32.84 -2.44
N GLY A 569 14.14 -34.13 -2.09
CA GLY A 569 13.70 -34.67 -0.80
C GLY A 569 14.23 -33.92 0.43
N THR A 570 15.49 -33.48 0.40
CA THR A 570 16.11 -32.70 1.49
C THR A 570 15.46 -31.32 1.67
N GLU A 571 15.19 -30.60 0.57
CA GLU A 571 14.55 -29.27 0.59
C GLU A 571 13.06 -29.39 0.99
N GLN A 572 12.40 -30.44 0.48
CA GLN A 572 11.03 -30.79 0.87
C GLN A 572 10.89 -31.05 2.37
N ASP A 573 11.78 -31.86 2.95
CA ASP A 573 11.72 -32.21 4.38
C ASP A 573 11.98 -31.00 5.27
N GLN A 574 12.92 -30.13 4.88
CA GLN A 574 13.21 -28.88 5.60
C GLN A 574 12.01 -27.93 5.63
N ILE A 575 11.25 -27.81 4.53
CA ILE A 575 10.04 -26.97 4.49
C ILE A 575 8.90 -27.60 5.30
N ARG A 576 8.79 -28.94 5.33
CA ARG A 576 7.75 -29.66 6.09
C ARG A 576 7.92 -29.62 7.61
N GLN A 577 9.15 -29.58 8.13
CA GLN A 577 9.42 -29.63 9.58
C GLN A 577 8.80 -28.49 10.40
N ILE A 578 8.44 -27.37 9.75
CA ILE A 578 7.84 -26.20 10.40
C ILE A 578 6.38 -26.42 10.84
N ARG A 579 5.68 -27.42 10.28
CA ARG A 579 4.26 -27.71 10.59
C ARG A 579 4.03 -28.50 11.90
N ARG A 580 5.09 -28.90 12.61
CA ARG A 580 5.01 -29.74 13.84
C ARG A 580 5.19 -28.99 15.16
N LYS A 581 5.31 -27.67 15.13
CA LYS A 581 5.22 -26.78 16.30
C LYS A 581 4.01 -25.88 16.11
#